data_AF-A0A182RYR9-F1
#
_entry.id   AF-A0A182RYR9-F1
#
_cell.length_a   1.000
_cell.length_b   1.000
_cell.length_c   1.000
_cell.angle_alpha   90.00
_cell.angle_beta   90.00
_cell.angle_gamma   90.00
#
_symmetry.space_group_name_H-M   'P 1'
#
loop_
_entity.id
_entity.type
_entity.pdbx_description
1 polymer ?
#
loop_
_entity_poly.entity_id
_entity_poly.type
_entity_poly.pdbx_seq_one_letter_code
_entity_poly.pdbx_strand_id
1 'polypeptide(L)'
;MMRPISSSQSVMTDAQGLIVPKKLVNPVLESIDRQNLHREMMFNQKIGKSVLNQKSELQRALEKQKERQVLAAQNLAKQTEQTIASELGRVIMQRAQRLEQQKGGSGTGATDPTGGSINPEYLNARAKLRATVDTK
;
A
#
# COMPACT_ATOMS: atom_id res chain seq x y z
N MET A 1 34.74 -10.11 -17.95
CA MET A 1 35.59 -10.92 -18.86
C MET A 1 36.04 -12.16 -18.10
N MET A 2 35.76 -13.36 -18.60
CA MET A 2 36.30 -14.60 -18.00
C MET A 2 37.84 -14.56 -18.13
N ARG A 3 38.56 -14.78 -17.01
CA ARG A 3 40.02 -14.96 -17.08
C ARG A 3 40.31 -16.11 -18.05
N PRO A 4 41.26 -15.97 -18.99
CA PRO A 4 41.70 -17.09 -19.80
C PRO A 4 42.20 -18.19 -18.87
N ILE A 5 41.77 -19.43 -19.15
CA ILE A 5 42.26 -20.62 -18.45
C ILE A 5 43.75 -20.73 -18.80
N SER A 6 44.61 -20.22 -17.93
CA SER A 6 46.05 -20.46 -18.02
C SER A 6 46.30 -21.89 -17.54
N SER A 7 46.03 -22.86 -18.41
CA SER A 7 46.50 -24.23 -18.21
C SER A 7 47.94 -24.30 -18.70
N SER A 8 48.89 -23.73 -17.94
CA SER A 8 50.30 -24.08 -18.08
C SER A 8 50.51 -25.47 -17.48
N GLN A 9 49.90 -26.50 -18.07
CA GLN A 9 50.17 -27.88 -17.70
C GLN A 9 51.32 -28.39 -18.55
N SER A 10 52.51 -28.48 -17.93
CA SER A 10 53.64 -29.21 -18.48
C SER A 10 53.22 -30.66 -18.77
N VAL A 11 53.45 -31.11 -20.00
CA VAL A 11 53.26 -32.51 -20.38
C VAL A 11 54.27 -33.36 -19.61
N MET A 12 53.78 -34.34 -18.85
CA MET A 12 54.64 -35.29 -18.13
C MET A 12 54.88 -36.50 -19.04
N THR A 13 56.14 -36.79 -19.33
CA THR A 13 56.57 -37.95 -20.12
C THR A 13 57.29 -38.96 -19.23
N ASP A 14 57.16 -40.24 -19.54
CA ASP A 14 57.91 -41.31 -18.88
C ASP A 14 59.38 -41.35 -19.33
N ALA A 15 60.15 -42.29 -18.77
CA ALA A 15 61.57 -42.46 -19.11
C ALA A 15 61.83 -42.86 -20.57
N GLN A 16 60.79 -43.30 -21.30
CA GLN A 16 60.84 -43.65 -22.72
C GLN A 16 60.25 -42.54 -23.61
N GLY A 17 59.87 -41.40 -23.03
CA GLY A 17 59.31 -40.25 -23.74
C GLY A 17 57.81 -40.36 -24.05
N LEU A 18 57.10 -41.36 -23.54
CA LEU A 18 55.65 -41.50 -23.75
C LEU A 18 54.88 -40.61 -22.78
N ILE A 19 53.80 -39.98 -23.26
CA ILE A 19 52.95 -39.10 -22.44
C ILE A 19 52.19 -39.93 -21.40
N VAL A 20 52.33 -39.55 -20.13
CA VAL A 20 51.65 -40.23 -19.03
C VAL A 20 50.21 -39.71 -18.91
N PRO A 21 49.20 -40.59 -18.81
CA PRO A 21 47.82 -40.17 -18.54
C PRO A 21 47.74 -39.37 -17.24
N LYS A 22 47.10 -38.19 -17.30
CA LYS A 22 46.90 -37.31 -16.14
C LYS A 22 45.42 -37.10 -15.86
N LYS A 23 45.06 -37.08 -14.58
CA LYS A 23 43.72 -36.68 -14.14
C LYS A 23 43.55 -35.18 -14.37
N LEU A 24 42.57 -34.82 -15.20
CA LEU A 24 42.19 -33.41 -15.41
C LEU A 24 41.62 -32.84 -14.12
N VAL A 25 41.99 -31.61 -13.80
CA VAL A 25 41.44 -30.92 -12.64
C VAL A 25 40.09 -30.33 -13.00
N ASN A 26 39.11 -30.51 -12.12
CA ASN A 26 37.78 -29.92 -12.32
C ASN A 26 37.82 -28.45 -11.91
N PRO A 27 37.64 -27.49 -12.84
CA PRO A 27 37.71 -26.05 -12.55
C PRO A 27 36.59 -25.56 -11.61
N VAL A 28 35.52 -26.35 -11.45
CA VAL A 28 34.46 -26.08 -10.45
C VAL A 28 34.95 -26.40 -9.04
N LEU A 29 35.76 -27.45 -8.89
CA LEU A 29 36.32 -27.82 -7.59
C LEU A 29 37.43 -26.87 -7.14
N GLU A 30 38.15 -26.25 -8.07
CA GLU A 30 39.20 -25.26 -7.77
C GLU A 30 38.68 -23.91 -7.27
N SER A 31 37.44 -23.54 -7.62
CA SER A 31 36.87 -22.22 -7.30
C SER A 31 35.75 -22.34 -6.28
N ILE A 32 36.07 -22.06 -5.01
CA ILE A 32 35.11 -22.00 -3.90
C ILE A 32 33.99 -20.99 -4.21
N ASP A 33 34.33 -19.83 -4.77
CA ASP A 33 33.35 -18.80 -5.14
C ASP A 33 32.30 -19.32 -6.12
N ARG A 34 32.72 -20.12 -7.11
CA ARG A 34 31.82 -20.73 -8.09
C ARG A 34 30.88 -21.75 -7.44
N GLN A 35 31.39 -22.53 -6.50
CA GLN A 35 30.58 -23.48 -5.73
C GLN A 35 29.58 -22.76 -4.82
N ASN A 36 30.02 -21.69 -4.16
CA ASN A 36 29.17 -20.87 -3.29
C ASN A 36 28.02 -20.26 -4.10
N LEU A 37 28.32 -19.65 -5.24
CA LEU A 37 27.32 -19.08 -6.15
C LEU A 37 26.32 -20.13 -6.64
N HIS A 38 26.80 -21.33 -7.00
CA HIS A 38 25.92 -22.43 -7.40
C HIS A 38 24.97 -22.85 -6.27
N ARG A 39 25.49 -23.00 -5.03
CA ARG A 39 24.65 -23.33 -3.87
C ARG A 39 23.60 -22.26 -3.59
N GLU A 40 23.98 -20.99 -3.65
CA GLU A 40 23.04 -19.88 -3.46
C GLU A 40 21.95 -19.85 -4.54
N MET A 41 22.32 -20.06 -5.80
CA MET A 41 21.38 -20.10 -6.91
C MET A 41 20.38 -21.26 -6.79
N MET A 42 20.87 -22.45 -6.42
CA MET A 42 20.02 -23.62 -6.16
C MET A 42 19.09 -23.40 -4.97
N PHE A 43 19.57 -22.74 -3.91
CA PHE A 43 18.75 -22.35 -2.77
C PHE A 43 17.64 -21.36 -3.19
N ASN A 44 17.97 -20.33 -3.95
CA ASN A 44 17.01 -19.34 -4.42
C ASN A 44 15.95 -19.98 -5.34
N GLN A 45 16.34 -20.91 -6.22
CA GLN A 45 15.40 -21.68 -7.03
C GLN A 45 14.46 -22.53 -6.16
N LYS A 46 15.00 -23.22 -5.15
CA LYS A 46 14.20 -24.03 -4.21
C LYS A 46 13.18 -23.21 -3.42
N ILE A 47 13.55 -21.99 -3.03
CA ILE A 47 12.66 -21.07 -2.29
C ILE A 47 11.74 -20.30 -3.25
N GLY A 48 11.92 -20.40 -4.57
CA GLY A 48 11.15 -19.66 -5.57
C GLY A 48 11.50 -18.17 -5.63
N LYS A 49 12.68 -17.77 -5.14
CA LYS A 49 13.18 -16.39 -5.23
C LYS A 49 13.86 -16.17 -6.58
N SER A 50 13.19 -15.48 -7.50
CA SER A 50 13.78 -15.11 -8.79
C SER A 50 14.87 -14.07 -8.57
N VAL A 51 16.15 -14.41 -8.79
CA VAL A 51 17.27 -13.45 -8.74
C VAL A 51 17.28 -12.47 -9.93
N LEU A 52 16.65 -12.87 -11.04
CA LEU A 52 16.44 -12.04 -12.21
C LEU A 52 15.20 -11.17 -12.00
N ASN A 53 15.29 -9.89 -12.31
CA ASN A 53 14.17 -8.92 -12.26
C ASN A 53 13.65 -8.56 -10.85
N GLN A 54 14.47 -8.70 -9.79
CA GLN A 54 14.11 -8.15 -8.48
C GLN A 54 14.23 -6.63 -8.51
N LYS A 55 13.21 -5.94 -7.97
CA LYS A 55 13.36 -4.54 -7.54
C LYS A 55 14.51 -4.48 -6.52
N SER A 56 15.35 -3.44 -6.60
CA SER A 56 16.41 -3.24 -5.59
C SER A 56 15.80 -3.14 -4.18
N GLU A 57 16.58 -3.44 -3.14
CA GLU A 57 16.10 -3.31 -1.76
C GLU A 57 15.56 -1.90 -1.48
N LEU A 58 16.24 -0.87 -2.00
CA LEU A 58 15.82 0.52 -1.94
C LEU A 58 14.46 0.73 -2.61
N GLN A 59 14.27 0.20 -3.81
CA GLN A 59 13.00 0.34 -4.53
C GLN A 59 11.85 -0.34 -3.78
N ARG A 60 12.09 -1.51 -3.19
CA ARG A 60 11.11 -2.21 -2.34
C ARG A 60 10.78 -1.42 -1.07
N ALA A 61 11.77 -0.78 -0.46
CA ALA A 61 11.58 0.07 0.72
C ALA A 61 10.75 1.32 0.39
N LEU A 62 11.04 1.99 -0.73
CA LEU A 62 10.30 3.17 -1.18
C LEU A 62 8.84 2.83 -1.54
N GLU A 63 8.61 1.72 -2.23
CA GLU A 63 7.25 1.25 -2.54
C GLU A 63 6.45 0.97 -1.26
N LYS A 64 7.05 0.25 -0.30
CA LYS A 64 6.44 0.00 1.02
C LYS A 64 6.14 1.30 1.77
N GLN A 65 7.03 2.30 1.70
CA GLN A 65 6.80 3.61 2.32
C GLN A 65 5.64 4.35 1.64
N LYS A 66 5.53 4.29 0.31
CA LYS A 66 4.43 4.90 -0.45
C LYS A 66 3.09 4.24 -0.12
N GLU A 67 3.03 2.91 -0.08
CA GLU A 67 1.83 2.15 0.32
C GLU A 67 1.38 2.53 1.73
N ARG A 68 2.32 2.64 2.68
CA ARG A 68 2.02 3.04 4.05
C ARG A 68 1.42 4.45 4.13
N GLN A 69 1.93 5.39 3.34
CA GLN A 69 1.39 6.75 3.29
C GLN A 69 -0.03 6.77 2.73
N VAL A 70 -0.28 6.05 1.64
CA VAL A 70 -1.63 5.95 1.04
C VAL A 70 -2.62 5.34 2.02
N LEU A 71 -2.23 4.26 2.72
CA LEU A 71 -3.09 3.63 3.71
C LEU A 71 -3.38 4.55 4.90
N ALA A 72 -2.37 5.29 5.37
CA ALA A 72 -2.55 6.27 6.44
C ALA A 72 -3.52 7.39 6.03
N ALA A 73 -3.39 7.93 4.82
CA ALA A 73 -4.30 8.94 4.29
C ALA A 73 -5.74 8.41 4.16
N GLN A 74 -5.92 7.17 3.66
CA GLN A 74 -7.24 6.56 3.56
C GLN A 74 -7.87 6.34 4.94
N ASN A 75 -7.09 5.91 5.93
CA ASN A 75 -7.59 5.71 7.29
C ASN A 75 -7.99 7.03 7.96
N LEU A 76 -7.24 8.11 7.70
CA LEU A 76 -7.60 9.43 8.20
C LEU A 76 -8.92 9.93 7.56
N ALA A 77 -9.07 9.77 6.25
CA ALA A 77 -10.31 10.12 5.55
C ALA A 77 -11.52 9.33 6.10
N LYS A 78 -11.37 8.03 6.31
CA LYS A 78 -12.42 7.18 6.92
C LYS A 78 -12.77 7.63 8.33
N GLN A 79 -11.77 7.99 9.16
CA GLN A 79 -12.03 8.53 10.49
C GLN A 79 -12.80 9.85 10.42
N THR A 80 -12.42 10.76 9.53
CA THR A 80 -13.13 12.04 9.38
C THR A 80 -14.58 11.85 8.92
N GLU A 81 -14.84 10.92 8.00
CA GLU A 81 -16.21 10.60 7.57
C GLU A 81 -17.03 10.00 8.72
N GLN A 82 -16.43 9.09 9.50
CA GLN A 82 -17.09 8.50 10.68
C GLN A 82 -17.39 9.54 11.76
N THR A 83 -16.46 10.47 12.02
CA THR A 83 -16.71 11.56 12.99
C THR A 83 -17.81 12.48 12.51
N ILE A 84 -17.82 12.88 11.23
CA ILE A 84 -18.86 13.73 10.66
C ILE A 84 -20.22 13.03 10.71
N ALA A 85 -20.29 11.74 10.35
CA ALA A 85 -21.51 10.97 10.43
C ALA A 85 -22.04 10.84 11.88
N SER A 86 -21.13 10.64 12.84
CA SER A 86 -21.46 10.58 14.27
C SER A 86 -21.98 11.92 14.80
N GLU A 87 -21.31 13.02 14.48
CA GLU A 87 -21.72 14.37 14.88
C GLU A 87 -23.07 14.75 14.26
N LEU A 88 -23.25 14.48 12.96
CA LEU A 88 -24.52 14.73 12.27
C LEU A 88 -25.67 13.94 12.90
N GLY A 89 -25.46 12.66 13.21
CA GLY A 89 -26.43 11.81 13.90
C GLY A 89 -26.83 12.39 15.26
N ARG A 90 -25.85 12.89 16.03
CA ARG A 90 -26.10 13.55 17.32
C ARG A 90 -26.95 14.82 17.17
N VAL A 91 -26.67 15.66 16.17
CA VAL A 91 -27.44 16.89 15.90
C VAL A 91 -28.87 16.58 15.48
N ILE A 92 -29.06 15.58 14.61
CA ILE A 92 -30.40 15.11 14.19
C ILE A 92 -31.21 14.65 15.40
N MET A 93 -30.62 13.83 16.27
CA MET A 93 -31.26 13.33 17.48
C MET A 93 -31.66 14.46 18.43
N GLN A 94 -30.77 15.42 18.69
CA GLN A 94 -31.08 16.59 19.52
C GLN A 94 -32.23 17.42 18.94
N ARG A 95 -32.29 17.59 17.61
CA ARG A 95 -33.36 18.33 16.96
C ARG A 95 -34.70 17.61 17.05
N ALA A 96 -34.72 16.29 16.87
CA ALA A 96 -35.92 15.48 17.05
C ALA A 96 -36.47 15.60 18.48
N GLN A 97 -35.60 15.53 19.48
CA GLN A 97 -35.99 15.66 20.89
C GLN A 97 -36.62 17.04 21.20
N ARG A 98 -36.06 18.13 20.66
CA ARG A 98 -36.65 19.48 20.81
C ARG A 98 -38.03 19.59 20.17
N LEU A 99 -38.24 18.96 19.02
CA LEU A 99 -39.54 18.95 18.33
C LEU A 99 -40.60 18.16 19.11
N GLU A 100 -40.23 17.04 19.74
CA GLU A 100 -41.14 16.29 20.63
C GLU A 100 -41.55 17.11 21.86
N GLN A 101 -40.61 17.82 22.49
CA GLN A 101 -40.89 18.69 23.63
C GLN A 101 -41.84 19.85 23.27
N GLN A 102 -41.68 20.44 22.08
CA GLN A 102 -42.60 21.47 21.60
C GLN A 102 -44.00 20.91 21.29
N LYS A 103 -44.10 19.70 20.74
CA LYS A 103 -45.38 19.02 20.52
C LYS A 103 -46.09 18.62 21.82
N GLY A 104 -45.34 18.29 22.88
CA GLY A 104 -45.90 17.94 24.18
C GLY A 104 -46.41 19.12 25.01
N GLY A 105 -46.02 20.36 24.68
CA GLY A 105 -46.40 21.58 25.42
C GLY A 105 -47.59 22.35 24.87
N SER A 106 -48.07 22.06 23.66
CA SER A 106 -49.21 22.74 23.03
C SER A 106 -50.37 21.77 22.81
N GLY A 107 -51.13 21.51 23.87
CA GLY A 107 -52.51 21.06 23.71
C GLY A 107 -53.35 22.22 23.17
N THR A 108 -53.73 22.15 21.89
CA THR A 108 -54.97 22.63 21.24
C THR A 108 -54.71 22.97 19.77
N GLY A 109 -55.49 22.40 18.85
CA GLY A 109 -55.67 22.96 17.51
C GLY A 109 -55.53 21.96 16.36
N ALA A 110 -56.64 21.36 15.95
CA ALA A 110 -56.80 20.76 14.63
C ALA A 110 -56.64 21.83 13.53
N THR A 111 -56.07 21.48 12.37
CA THR A 111 -56.59 21.75 11.00
C THR A 111 -55.54 21.45 9.90
N ASP A 112 -55.94 20.56 8.98
CA ASP A 112 -55.71 20.54 7.53
C ASP A 112 -54.29 20.35 6.89
N PRO A 113 -54.17 19.63 5.74
CA PRO A 113 -52.92 19.07 5.22
C PRO A 113 -52.19 19.93 4.17
N THR A 114 -52.52 21.21 3.97
CA THR A 114 -51.96 22.03 2.85
C THR A 114 -51.58 23.47 3.22
N GLY A 115 -51.05 23.71 4.43
CA GLY A 115 -50.82 25.07 4.96
C GLY A 115 -49.41 25.37 5.51
N GLY A 116 -48.39 25.42 4.65
CA GLY A 116 -47.42 26.52 4.58
C GLY A 116 -46.64 27.08 5.80
N SER A 117 -46.51 26.42 6.96
CA SER A 117 -45.48 26.85 7.93
C SER A 117 -44.11 26.27 7.56
N ILE A 118 -43.48 26.89 6.56
CA ILE A 118 -42.08 26.58 6.21
C ILE A 118 -41.23 26.79 7.46
N ASN A 119 -40.48 25.75 7.86
CA ASN A 119 -39.63 25.77 9.05
C ASN A 119 -38.81 27.08 9.09
N PRO A 120 -38.87 27.87 10.17
CA PRO A 120 -38.24 29.19 10.22
C PRO A 120 -36.72 29.13 10.06
N GLU A 121 -36.07 28.03 10.44
CA GLU A 121 -34.64 27.83 10.15
C GLU A 121 -34.38 27.66 8.65
N TYR A 122 -35.29 27.03 7.91
CA TYR A 122 -35.16 26.88 6.46
C TYR A 122 -35.28 28.23 5.76
N LEU A 123 -36.20 29.10 6.21
CA LEU A 123 -36.31 30.48 5.70
C LEU A 123 -35.01 31.27 5.95
N ASN A 124 -34.45 31.17 7.16
CA ASN A 124 -33.21 31.84 7.52
C ASN A 124 -31.99 31.33 6.74
N ALA A 125 -31.87 30.00 6.55
CA ALA A 125 -30.80 29.41 5.76
C ALA A 125 -30.88 29.86 4.28
N ARG A 126 -32.08 29.86 3.71
CA ARG A 126 -32.33 30.32 2.33
C ARG A 126 -32.01 31.81 2.16
N ALA A 127 -32.35 32.64 3.14
CA ALA A 127 -32.01 34.08 3.12
C ALA A 127 -30.50 34.32 3.15
N LYS A 128 -29.76 33.59 4.01
CA LYS A 128 -28.29 33.68 4.08
C LYS A 128 -27.61 33.25 2.78
N LEU A 129 -28.08 32.17 2.16
CA LEU A 129 -27.54 31.69 0.87
C LEU A 129 -27.78 32.71 -0.26
N ARG A 130 -28.93 33.40 -0.27
CA ARG A 130 -29.19 34.49 -1.23
C ARG A 130 -28.24 35.66 -1.04
N ALA A 131 -28.02 36.11 0.19
CA ALA A 131 -27.12 37.21 0.49
C ALA A 131 -25.67 36.95 0.02
N THR A 132 -25.22 35.69 -0.01
CA THR A 132 -23.85 35.34 -0.47
C THR A 132 -23.71 35.22 -1.99
N VAL A 133 -24.79 35.00 -2.74
CA VAL A 133 -24.72 34.92 -4.21
C VAL A 133 -24.84 36.28 -4.88
N ASP A 134 -25.47 37.25 -4.22
CA ASP A 134 -25.64 38.61 -4.74
C ASP A 134 -24.40 39.52 -4.54
N THR A 135 -23.34 39.01 -3.91
CA THR A 135 -22.09 39.75 -3.60
C THR A 135 -20.93 39.43 -4.54
N LYS A 136 -21.22 38.97 -5.76
CA LYS A 136 -20.20 38.59 -6.76
C LYS A 136 -20.34 39.34 -8.08
#